data_AF-A0A662Q3M1-F1
#
_entry.id   AF-A0A662Q3M1-F1
#
_cell.length_a   1.000
_cell.length_b   1.000
_cell.length_c   1.000
_cell.angle_alpha   90.00
_cell.angle_beta   90.00
_cell.angle_gamma   90.00
#
_symmetry.space_group_name_H-M   'P 1'
#
loop_
_entity.id
_entity.type
_entity.pdbx_description
1 polymer ?
#
loop_
_entity_poly.entity_id
_entity_poly.type
_entity_poly.pdbx_seq_one_letter_code
_entity_poly.pdbx_strand_id
1 'polypeptide(L)'
;MIQKGNVATFYMLMVYDILRIYEPELYQRIHKWVIDRYGKEGVPEAETFVKNSKYALKHFFQDFDRISDEAKRAIREKAYAETLIHMKAFNMNKTAKKVYKYIKEKNIKY
;
A
#
# COMPACT_ATOMS: atom_id res chain seq x y z
N MET A 1 6.44 1.44 -15.08
CA MET A 1 5.49 0.54 -15.80
C MET A 1 4.66 -0.17 -14.73
N ILE A 2 3.35 0.10 -14.62
CA ILE A 2 2.50 -0.53 -13.60
C ILE A 2 2.14 -1.94 -14.10
N GLN A 3 2.91 -2.94 -13.68
CA GLN A 3 2.55 -4.34 -13.94
C GLN A 3 1.38 -4.73 -13.04
N LYS A 4 0.36 -5.37 -13.63
CA LYS A 4 -0.91 -5.79 -13.00
C LYS A 4 -0.74 -6.59 -11.70
N GLY A 5 0.45 -7.14 -11.45
CA GLY A 5 0.76 -7.99 -10.31
C GLY A 5 1.11 -7.29 -8.99
N ASN A 6 1.24 -5.95 -8.91
CA ASN A 6 1.79 -5.34 -7.69
C ASN A 6 1.11 -4.08 -7.15
N VAL A 7 -0.20 -3.91 -7.37
CA VAL A 7 -0.96 -2.73 -6.87
C VAL A 7 -0.94 -2.64 -5.34
N ALA A 8 -1.01 -3.78 -4.63
CA ALA A 8 -0.96 -3.79 -3.17
C ALA A 8 0.40 -3.30 -2.64
N THR A 9 1.51 -3.80 -3.21
CA THR A 9 2.85 -3.33 -2.83
C THR A 9 3.05 -1.86 -3.22
N PHE A 10 2.48 -1.41 -4.34
CA PHE A 10 2.51 0.01 -4.70
C PHE A 10 1.92 0.88 -3.58
N TYR A 11 0.71 0.58 -3.09
CA TYR A 11 0.11 1.35 -1.99
C TYR A 11 0.90 1.22 -0.69
N MET A 12 1.43 0.04 -0.39
CA MET A 12 2.28 -0.15 0.79
C MET A 12 3.54 0.72 0.73
N LEU A 13 4.27 0.71 -0.39
CA LEU A 13 5.47 1.53 -0.58
C LEU A 13 5.13 3.03 -0.59
N MET A 14 4.00 3.42 -1.19
CA MET A 14 3.49 4.79 -1.12
C MET A 14 3.28 5.26 0.32
N VAL A 15 2.72 4.43 1.20
CA VAL A 15 2.59 4.75 2.63
C VAL A 15 3.97 4.96 3.25
N TYR A 16 4.95 4.09 2.96
CA TYR A 16 6.31 4.24 3.47
C TYR A 16 7.00 5.52 2.98
N ASP A 17 6.80 5.89 1.71
CA ASP A 17 7.32 7.16 1.17
C ASP A 17 6.73 8.38 1.88
N ILE A 18 5.45 8.32 2.25
CA ILE A 18 4.80 9.39 3.02
C ILE A 18 5.33 9.42 4.45
N LEU A 19 5.47 8.26 5.11
CA LEU A 19 6.06 8.20 6.45
C LEU A 19 7.49 8.74 6.47
N ARG A 20 8.29 8.51 5.42
CA ARG A 20 9.65 9.06 5.33
C ARG A 20 9.69 10.60 5.42
N ILE A 21 8.62 11.27 5.00
CA ILE A 21 8.50 12.73 5.00
C ILE A 21 7.86 13.23 6.29
N TYR A 22 6.70 12.68 6.66
CA TYR A 22 5.87 13.19 7.75
C TYR A 22 6.15 12.53 9.11
N GLU A 23 6.69 11.31 9.11
CA GLU A 23 6.96 10.50 10.30
C GLU A 23 8.37 9.87 10.24
N PRO A 24 9.43 10.69 10.04
CA PRO A 24 10.76 10.19 9.67
C PRO A 24 11.36 9.24 10.72
N GLU A 25 11.09 9.48 12.00
CA GLU A 25 11.55 8.61 13.09
C GLU A 25 10.90 7.23 13.03
N LEU A 26 9.58 7.16 12.79
CA LEU A 26 8.87 5.90 12.62
C LEU A 26 9.38 5.15 11.39
N TYR A 27 9.55 5.85 10.27
CA TYR A 27 10.12 5.26 9.06
C TYR A 27 11.51 4.66 9.31
N GLN A 28 12.39 5.37 10.01
CA GLN A 28 13.72 4.87 10.36
C GLN A 28 13.67 3.62 11.25
N ARG A 29 12.81 3.61 12.28
CA ARG A 29 12.62 2.42 13.14
C ARG A 29 12.15 1.22 12.32
N ILE A 30 11.18 1.43 11.43
CA ILE A 30 10.66 0.41 10.54
C ILE A 30 11.76 -0.11 9.61
N HIS A 31 12.48 0.79 8.93
CA HIS A 31 13.54 0.43 8.00
C HIS A 31 14.62 -0.39 8.69
N LYS A 32 15.13 0.10 9.83
CA LYS A 32 16.12 -0.60 10.64
C LYS A 32 15.63 -1.99 11.05
N TRP A 33 14.42 -2.11 11.57
CA TRP A 33 13.86 -3.41 11.98
C TRP A 33 13.77 -4.41 10.81
N VAL A 34 13.41 -3.94 9.61
CA VAL A 34 13.34 -4.79 8.42
C VAL A 34 14.73 -5.26 8.00
N ILE A 35 15.71 -4.36 7.95
CA ILE A 35 17.08 -4.70 7.54
C ILE A 35 17.75 -5.61 8.59
N ASP A 36 17.62 -5.29 9.87
CA ASP A 36 18.20 -6.10 10.96
C ASP A 36 17.64 -7.53 10.97
N ARG A 37 16.36 -7.71 10.60
CA ARG A 37 15.69 -9.01 10.65
C ARG A 37 15.81 -9.84 9.38
N TYR A 38 15.84 -9.18 8.21
CA TYR A 38 15.74 -9.85 6.91
C TYR A 38 16.93 -9.60 5.99
N GLY A 39 17.86 -8.74 6.39
CA GLY A 39 19.10 -8.46 5.67
C GLY A 39 19.92 -9.73 5.47
N LYS A 40 20.52 -9.83 4.28
CA LYS A 40 21.41 -10.92 3.90
C LYS A 40 22.62 -10.35 3.17
N GLU A 41 23.77 -10.94 3.40
CA GLU A 41 24.99 -10.58 2.68
C GLU A 41 24.78 -10.71 1.17
N GLY A 42 25.27 -9.72 0.41
CA GLY A 42 25.13 -9.67 -1.04
C GLY A 42 23.75 -9.26 -1.58
N VAL A 43 22.75 -9.03 -0.72
CA VAL A 43 21.41 -8.55 -1.13
C VAL A 43 21.28 -7.05 -0.83
N PRO A 44 20.91 -6.20 -1.83
CA PRO A 44 20.70 -4.78 -1.58
C PRO A 44 19.64 -4.50 -0.51
N GLU A 45 19.87 -3.49 0.34
CA GLU A 45 18.90 -3.09 1.37
C GLU A 45 17.54 -2.71 0.78
N ALA A 46 17.53 -1.94 -0.32
CA ALA A 46 16.30 -1.54 -0.98
C ALA A 46 15.46 -2.76 -1.43
N GLU A 47 16.12 -3.80 -1.96
CA GLU A 47 15.45 -5.04 -2.34
C GLU A 47 14.92 -5.79 -1.11
N THR A 48 15.74 -5.87 -0.06
CA THR A 48 15.37 -6.45 1.24
C THR A 48 14.14 -5.76 1.81
N PHE A 49 14.12 -4.43 1.80
CA PHE A 49 13.03 -3.63 2.32
C PHE A 49 11.74 -3.83 1.51
N VAL A 50 11.78 -3.72 0.18
CA VAL A 50 10.60 -3.89 -0.67
C VAL A 50 9.97 -5.28 -0.47
N LYS A 51 10.78 -6.34 -0.35
CA LYS A 51 10.29 -7.72 -0.18
C LYS A 51 9.69 -7.99 1.21
N ASN A 52 10.25 -7.39 2.26
CA ASN A 52 9.97 -7.79 3.65
C ASN A 52 9.21 -6.75 4.48
N SER A 53 9.11 -5.50 4.02
CA SER A 53 8.43 -4.40 4.75
C SER A 53 6.96 -4.69 5.07
N LYS A 54 6.28 -5.58 4.35
CA LYS A 54 4.92 -6.03 4.71
C LYS A 54 4.81 -6.62 6.12
N TYR A 55 5.89 -7.22 6.65
CA TYR A 55 5.90 -7.78 8.00
C TYR A 55 5.98 -6.70 9.08
N ALA A 56 6.51 -5.52 8.75
CA ALA A 56 6.59 -4.39 9.66
C ALA A 56 5.18 -3.85 9.99
N LEU A 57 4.21 -3.95 9.08
CA LEU A 57 2.82 -3.52 9.33
C LEU A 57 2.21 -4.17 10.58
N LYS A 58 2.51 -5.46 10.81
CA LYS A 58 2.04 -6.18 12.00
C LYS A 58 2.81 -5.77 13.25
N HIS A 59 4.13 -5.58 13.13
CA HIS A 59 4.98 -5.25 14.27
C HIS A 59 4.73 -3.83 14.80
N PHE A 60 4.55 -2.87 13.90
CA PHE A 60 4.37 -1.45 14.18
C PHE A 60 2.90 -1.01 14.12
N PHE A 61 1.94 -1.94 14.22
CA PHE A 61 0.51 -1.65 14.01
C PHE A 61 0.01 -0.47 14.87
N GLN A 62 0.43 -0.42 16.14
CA GLN A 62 0.07 0.67 17.05
C GLN A 62 0.73 2.00 16.68
N ASP A 63 1.96 1.99 16.17
CA ASP A 63 2.63 3.19 15.69
C ASP A 63 1.89 3.77 14.47
N PHE A 64 1.46 2.92 13.53
CA PHE A 64 0.69 3.33 12.36
C PHE A 64 -0.63 4.02 12.74
N ASP A 65 -1.31 3.54 13.79
CA ASP A 65 -2.56 4.15 14.24
C ASP A 65 -2.35 5.54 14.86
N ARG A 66 -1.16 5.78 15.39
CA ARG A 66 -0.77 7.01 16.11
C ARG A 66 -0.06 8.06 15.25
N ILE A 67 0.17 7.80 13.96
CA ILE A 67 0.74 8.81 13.06
C ILE A 67 -0.12 10.07 13.03
N SER A 68 0.49 11.19 12.71
CA SER A 68 -0.15 12.50 12.66
C SER A 68 -1.33 12.54 11.69
N ASP A 69 -2.31 13.39 12.00
CA ASP A 69 -3.46 13.61 11.11
C ASP A 69 -3.04 14.16 9.74
N GLU A 70 -1.92 14.88 9.69
CA GLU A 70 -1.32 15.35 8.46
C GLU A 70 -0.80 14.18 7.61
N ALA A 71 -0.04 13.24 8.19
CA ALA A 71 0.38 12.02 7.50
C ALA A 71 -0.84 11.22 7.02
N LYS A 72 -1.87 11.04 7.86
CA LYS A 72 -3.12 10.36 7.49
C LYS A 72 -3.81 11.04 6.31
N ARG A 73 -3.86 12.37 6.30
CA ARG A 73 -4.43 13.15 5.19
C ARG A 73 -3.62 12.97 3.91
N ALA A 74 -2.29 13.08 3.98
CA ALA A 74 -1.41 12.88 2.83
C ALA A 74 -1.59 11.48 2.23
N ILE A 75 -1.68 10.44 3.07
CA ILE A 75 -1.97 9.05 2.62
C ILE A 75 -3.30 8.98 1.88
N ARG A 76 -4.38 9.55 2.45
CA ARG A 76 -5.72 9.51 1.82
C ARG A 76 -5.75 10.22 0.47
N GLU A 77 -5.18 11.42 0.40
CA GLU A 77 -5.19 12.22 -0.83
C GLU A 77 -4.37 11.55 -1.93
N LYS A 78 -3.17 11.08 -1.60
CA LYS A 78 -2.33 10.35 -2.56
C LYS A 78 -2.98 9.05 -3.00
N ALA A 79 -3.54 8.27 -2.06
CA ALA A 79 -4.24 7.03 -2.38
C ALA A 79 -5.43 7.26 -3.33
N TYR A 80 -6.20 8.32 -3.09
CA TYR A 80 -7.32 8.68 -3.95
C TYR A 80 -6.86 9.01 -5.38
N ALA A 81 -5.83 9.87 -5.51
CA ALA A 81 -5.29 10.24 -6.81
C ALA A 81 -4.76 9.03 -7.59
N GLU A 82 -3.98 8.15 -6.95
CA GLU A 82 -3.45 6.94 -7.57
C GLU A 82 -4.55 5.94 -7.92
N THR A 83 -5.60 5.84 -7.10
CA THR A 83 -6.76 4.99 -7.38
C THR A 83 -7.44 5.42 -8.68
N LEU A 84 -7.65 6.72 -8.90
CA LEU A 84 -8.26 7.22 -10.14
C LEU A 84 -7.42 6.84 -11.37
N ILE A 85 -6.09 6.92 -11.27
CA ILE A 85 -5.16 6.52 -12.33
C ILE A 85 -5.29 5.01 -12.60
N HIS A 86 -5.29 4.19 -11.54
CA HIS A 86 -5.44 2.74 -11.67
C HIS A 86 -6.80 2.34 -12.26
N MET A 87 -7.90 2.97 -11.82
CA MET A 87 -9.24 2.70 -12.35
C MET A 87 -9.31 2.98 -13.86
N LYS A 88 -8.69 4.07 -14.32
CA LYS A 88 -8.58 4.39 -15.74
C LYS A 88 -7.73 3.36 -16.48
N ALA A 89 -6.54 3.04 -15.96
CA ALA A 89 -5.60 2.10 -16.58
C ALA A 89 -6.18 0.68 -16.72
N PHE A 90 -6.98 0.24 -15.75
CA PHE A 90 -7.62 -1.08 -15.77
C PHE A 90 -8.98 -1.09 -16.46
N ASN A 91 -9.38 0.02 -17.09
CA ASN A 91 -10.69 0.17 -17.72
C ASN A 91 -11.85 -0.25 -16.80
N MET A 92 -11.78 0.16 -15.52
CA MET A 92 -12.77 -0.22 -14.50
C MET A 92 -14.11 0.51 -14.66
N ASN A 93 -14.26 1.33 -15.69
CA ASN A 93 -15.51 2.01 -16.02
C ASN A 93 -16.68 1.01 -16.11
N LYS A 94 -17.78 1.35 -15.43
CA LYS A 94 -19.03 0.56 -15.39
C LYS A 94 -18.88 -0.85 -14.78
N THR A 95 -17.79 -1.16 -14.06
CA THR A 95 -17.62 -2.47 -13.39
C THR A 95 -18.76 -2.75 -12.41
N ALA A 96 -19.18 -1.76 -11.63
CA ALA A 96 -20.34 -1.89 -10.73
C ALA A 96 -21.63 -2.31 -11.49
N LYS A 97 -21.89 -1.72 -12.66
CA LYS A 97 -23.04 -2.08 -13.50
C LYS A 97 -22.94 -3.53 -14.01
N LYS A 98 -21.74 -3.98 -14.39
CA LYS A 98 -21.50 -5.37 -14.84
C LYS A 98 -21.76 -6.37 -13.71
N VAL A 99 -21.26 -6.08 -12.51
CA VAL A 99 -21.47 -6.92 -11.32
C VAL A 99 -22.95 -6.97 -10.94
N TYR A 100 -23.62 -5.82 -10.89
CA TYR A 100 -25.05 -5.76 -10.60
C TYR A 100 -25.88 -6.57 -11.61
N LYS A 101 -25.58 -6.44 -12.91
CA LYS A 101 -26.22 -7.24 -13.96
C LYS A 101 -26.04 -8.74 -13.71
N TYR A 102 -24.82 -9.17 -13.42
CA TYR A 102 -24.52 -10.58 -13.13
C TYR A 102 -25.29 -11.12 -11.93
N ILE A 103 -25.31 -10.38 -10.83
CA ILE A 103 -26.04 -10.74 -9.61
C ILE A 103 -27.54 -10.93 -9.90
N LYS A 104 -28.13 -9.98 -10.64
CA LYS A 104 -29.54 -10.03 -11.04
C LYS A 104 -29.84 -11.23 -11.95
N GLU A 105 -29.02 -11.48 -12.96
CA GLU A 105 -29.20 -12.60 -13.91
C GLU A 105 -29.04 -13.97 -13.24
N LYS A 106 -28.20 -14.05 -12.20
CA LYS A 106 -27.97 -15.29 -11.44
C LYS A 106 -28.87 -15.45 -10.21
N ASN A 107 -29.77 -14.50 -9.96
CA ASN A 107 -30.66 -14.49 -8.79
C ASN A 107 -29.89 -14.70 -7.46
N ILE A 108 -28.69 -14.12 -7.36
CA ILE A 108 -27.85 -14.22 -6.17
C ILE A 108 -28.47 -13.33 -5.08
N LYS A 109 -28.82 -13.92 -3.93
CA LYS A 109 -29.27 -13.18 -2.76
C LYS A 109 -28.05 -12.65 -2.00
N TYR A 110 -28.03 -11.35 -1.72
CA TYR A 110 -26.97 -10.64 -1.00
C TYR A 110 -27.57 -9.59 -0.07
#